data_AF-W4LFR3-F1
#
_entry.id   AF-W4LFR3-F1
#
_cell.length_a   1.000
_cell.length_b   1.000
_cell.length_c   1.000
_cell.angle_alpha   90.00
_cell.angle_beta   90.00
_cell.angle_gamma   90.00
#
_symmetry.space_group_name_H-M   'P 1'
#
loop_
_entity.id
_entity.type
_entity.pdbx_description
1 polymer ?
#
loop_
_entity_poly.entity_id
_entity_poly.type
_entity_poly.pdbx_seq_one_letter_code
_entity_poly.pdbx_strand_id
1 'polypeptide(L)'
;MSSDRQQVDFYFDIMCPWAYQSSKWIREVRAQNNLDISWKFFSLEEINRIEGKKHPWEREWSYGWSMLRISAMLRRQSMEDVDRYYEAAGRALHEEGRKPHSPEGS
;
A
#
# COMPACT_ATOMS: atom_id res chain seq x y z
N MET A 1 -6.16 -22.70 25.18
CA MET A 1 -7.22 -22.24 24.27
C MET A 1 -6.57 -21.33 23.25
N SER A 2 -6.56 -21.71 21.97
CA SER A 2 -6.13 -20.77 20.92
C SER A 2 -7.19 -19.69 20.84
N SER A 3 -6.82 -18.44 21.09
CA SER A 3 -7.70 -17.31 20.81
C SER A 3 -7.69 -17.11 19.30
N ASP A 4 -8.78 -17.47 18.62
CA ASP A 4 -8.91 -17.20 17.19
C ASP A 4 -8.79 -15.70 16.97
N ARG A 5 -7.68 -15.28 16.33
CA ARG A 5 -7.49 -13.91 15.88
C ARG A 5 -8.41 -13.65 14.71
N GLN A 6 -9.21 -12.60 14.80
CA GLN A 6 -10.07 -12.19 13.70
C GLN A 6 -9.21 -11.62 12.58
N GLN A 7 -9.34 -12.14 11.37
CA GLN A 7 -8.60 -11.65 10.22
C GLN A 7 -9.42 -10.62 9.43
N VAL A 8 -8.82 -9.48 9.13
CA VAL A 8 -9.41 -8.44 8.26
C VAL A 8 -8.54 -8.27 7.02
N ASP A 9 -9.17 -8.39 5.85
CA ASP A 9 -8.53 -8.05 4.59
C ASP A 9 -8.59 -6.53 4.38
N PHE A 10 -7.42 -5.88 4.28
CA PHE A 10 -7.31 -4.46 4.02
C PHE A 10 -6.67 -4.23 2.65
N TYR A 11 -7.45 -3.69 1.71
CA TYR A 11 -6.98 -3.37 0.37
C TYR A 11 -6.30 -2.00 0.36
N PHE A 12 -5.06 -1.93 -0.12
CA PHE A 12 -4.28 -0.69 -0.17
C PHE A 12 -3.57 -0.48 -1.51
N ASP A 13 -3.40 0.80 -1.83
CA ASP A 13 -2.41 1.36 -2.72
C ASP A 13 -1.65 2.43 -1.91
N ILE A 14 -0.31 2.41 -1.97
CA ILE A 14 0.53 3.36 -1.24
C ILE A 14 0.25 4.80 -1.68
N MET A 15 -0.12 5.01 -2.94
CA MET A 15 -0.46 6.34 -3.47
C MET A 15 -1.81 6.86 -2.98
N CYS A 16 -2.66 6.03 -2.39
CA CYS A 16 -4.01 6.42 -1.99
C CYS A 16 -4.00 7.13 -0.62
N PRO A 17 -4.31 8.44 -0.54
CA PRO A 17 -4.34 9.16 0.72
C PRO A 17 -5.43 8.62 1.67
N TRP A 18 -6.55 8.16 1.10
CA TRP A 18 -7.65 7.58 1.87
C TRP A 18 -7.30 6.22 2.46
N ALA A 19 -6.65 5.35 1.67
CA ALA A 19 -6.16 4.08 2.18
C ALA A 19 -5.10 4.31 3.27
N TYR A 20 -4.25 5.33 3.13
CA TYR A 20 -3.24 5.65 4.13
C TYR A 20 -3.85 6.10 5.46
N GLN A 21 -4.80 7.05 5.44
CA GLN A 21 -5.48 7.47 6.67
C GLN A 21 -6.23 6.30 7.33
N SER A 22 -6.96 5.51 6.55
CA SER A 22 -7.63 4.30 7.05
C SER A 22 -6.63 3.26 7.61
N SER A 23 -5.42 3.19 7.05
CA SER A 23 -4.38 2.27 7.52
C SER A 23 -3.85 2.62 8.91
N LYS A 24 -3.85 3.91 9.29
CA LYS A 24 -3.48 4.35 10.64
C LYS A 24 -4.54 3.90 11.64
N TRP A 25 -5.81 4.10 11.30
CA TRP A 25 -6.93 3.66 12.13
C TRP A 25 -6.97 2.13 12.33
N ILE A 26 -6.85 1.34 11.26
CA ILE A 26 -6.91 -0.13 11.41
C ILE A 26 -5.74 -0.70 12.23
N ARG A 27 -4.57 -0.05 12.21
CA ARG A 27 -3.43 -0.42 13.08
C ARG A 27 -3.72 -0.14 14.55
N GLU A 28 -4.39 0.97 14.85
CA GLU A 28 -4.85 1.27 16.21
C GLU A 28 -5.90 0.26 16.67
N VAL A 29 -6.89 -0.04 15.82
CA VAL A 29 -7.89 -1.09 16.10
C VAL A 29 -7.20 -2.43 16.38
N ARG A 30 -6.21 -2.82 15.58
CA ARG A 30 -5.40 -4.02 15.82
C ARG A 30 -4.68 -3.98 17.16
N ALA A 31 -4.15 -2.83 17.60
CA ALA A 31 -3.45 -2.73 18.88
C ALA A 31 -4.38 -2.94 20.10
N GLN A 32 -5.66 -2.61 19.96
CA GLN A 32 -6.67 -2.73 21.01
C GLN A 32 -7.47 -4.04 20.97
N ASN A 33 -7.32 -4.85 19.92
CA ASN A 33 -8.17 -6.02 19.66
C ASN A 33 -7.34 -7.24 19.24
N ASN A 34 -7.89 -8.45 19.40
CA ASN A 34 -7.26 -9.67 18.92
C ASN A 34 -7.48 -9.87 17.41
N LEU A 35 -6.88 -8.98 16.60
CA LEU A 35 -7.09 -8.87 15.15
C LEU A 35 -5.78 -9.03 14.37
N ASP A 36 -5.87 -9.62 13.17
CA ASP A 36 -4.81 -9.65 12.18
C ASP A 36 -5.21 -8.92 10.92
N ILE A 37 -4.26 -8.18 10.34
CA ILE A 37 -4.47 -7.47 9.08
C ILE A 37 -3.80 -8.27 7.97
N SER A 38 -4.61 -8.64 6.98
CA SER A 38 -4.16 -9.24 5.73
C SER A 38 -4.15 -8.15 4.66
N TRP A 39 -2.96 -7.62 4.39
CA TRP A 39 -2.79 -6.56 3.40
C TRP A 39 -3.01 -7.10 1.98
N LYS A 40 -3.94 -6.51 1.23
CA LYS A 40 -4.28 -6.83 -0.15
C LYS A 40 -3.98 -5.65 -1.05
N PHE A 41 -3.68 -5.91 -2.32
CA PHE A 41 -3.27 -4.88 -3.25
C PHE A 41 -4.44 -4.42 -4.10
N PHE A 42 -4.49 -3.13 -4.39
CA PHE A 42 -5.17 -2.59 -5.57
C PHE A 42 -4.29 -1.50 -6.18
N SER A 43 -4.59 -1.08 -7.41
CA SER A 43 -3.84 -0.02 -8.10
C SER A 43 -4.78 1.12 -8.47
N LEU A 44 -4.56 2.31 -7.91
CA LEU A 44 -5.24 3.54 -8.32
C LEU A 44 -4.93 3.89 -9.77
N GLU A 45 -3.70 3.65 -10.23
CA GLU A 45 -3.30 3.95 -11.60
C GLU A 45 -4.01 3.05 -12.63
N GLU A 46 -4.37 1.83 -12.23
CA GLU A 46 -5.16 0.92 -13.08
C GLU A 46 -6.65 1.23 -12.99
N ILE A 47 -7.20 1.42 -11.78
CA ILE A 47 -8.62 1.72 -11.58
C ILE A 47 -9.01 3.05 -12.27
N ASN A 48 -8.14 4.06 -12.18
CA ASN A 48 -8.36 5.36 -12.82
C ASN A 48 -7.78 5.44 -14.24
N ARG A 49 -7.39 4.30 -14.84
CA ARG A 49 -6.80 4.29 -16.17
C ARG A 49 -7.83 4.75 -17.19
N ILE A 50 -7.45 5.72 -18.00
CA ILE A 50 -8.24 6.16 -19.15
C ILE A 50 -8.07 5.15 -20.27
N GLU A 51 -9.17 4.81 -20.94
CA GLU A 51 -9.16 3.90 -22.09
C GLU A 51 -8.15 4.34 -23.17
N GLY A 52 -7.44 3.37 -23.75
CA GLY A 52 -6.37 3.61 -24.72
C GLY A 52 -5.01 4.05 -24.13
N LYS A 53 -4.92 4.30 -22.81
CA LYS A 53 -3.62 4.49 -22.14
C LYS A 53 -3.00 3.15 -21.75
N LYS A 54 -1.67 3.09 -21.86
CA LYS A 54 -0.86 1.95 -21.38
C LYS A 54 -1.18 1.63 -19.92
N HIS A 55 -1.28 0.35 -19.62
CA HIS A 55 -1.38 -0.14 -18.26
C HIS A 55 -0.13 0.24 -17.44
N PRO A 56 -0.23 0.36 -16.09
CA PRO A 56 0.92 0.70 -15.25
C PRO A 56 2.14 -0.20 -15.46
N TRP A 57 1.94 -1.49 -15.77
CA TRP A 57 3.02 -2.45 -16.03
C TRP A 57 3.63 -2.38 -17.45
N GLU A 58 3.00 -1.64 -18.36
CA GLU A 58 3.50 -1.43 -19.74
C GLU A 58 4.26 -0.10 -19.88
N ARG A 59 4.28 0.72 -18.83
CA ARG A 59 4.99 1.99 -18.79
C ARG A 59 6.44 1.76 -18.40
N GLU A 60 7.34 2.57 -18.96
CA GLU A 60 8.74 2.60 -18.57
C GLU A 60 8.91 2.98 -17.09
N TRP A 61 8.01 3.84 -16.60
CA TRP A 61 7.94 4.23 -15.21
C TRP A 61 6.50 4.31 -14.70
N SER A 62 6.23 3.71 -13.54
CA SER A 62 4.98 3.84 -12.80
C SER A 62 5.26 3.77 -11.30
N TYR A 63 4.91 4.82 -10.58
CA TYR A 63 5.31 4.97 -9.19
C TYR A 63 4.45 4.11 -8.26
N GLY A 64 3.13 4.20 -8.42
CA GLY A 64 2.20 3.36 -7.65
C GLY A 64 2.49 1.88 -7.88
N TRP A 65 2.72 1.50 -9.14
CA TRP A 65 3.04 0.10 -9.49
C TRP A 65 4.36 -0.37 -8.91
N SER A 66 5.42 0.44 -8.97
CA SER A 66 6.73 0.07 -8.43
C SER A 66 6.66 -0.16 -6.92
N MET A 67 5.98 0.71 -6.17
CA MET A 67 5.81 0.53 -4.73
C MET A 67 4.93 -0.68 -4.38
N LEU A 68 3.88 -0.95 -5.15
CA LEU A 68 3.07 -2.17 -4.99
C LEU A 68 3.87 -3.44 -5.26
N ARG A 69 4.81 -3.42 -6.22
CA ARG A 69 5.72 -4.56 -6.48
C ARG A 69 6.65 -4.81 -5.30
N ILE A 70 7.16 -3.76 -4.64
CA ILE A 70 7.97 -3.91 -3.42
C ILE A 70 7.12 -4.57 -2.32
N SER A 71 5.89 -4.10 -2.10
CA SER A 71 4.97 -4.74 -1.15
C SER A 71 4.70 -6.22 -1.49
N ALA A 72 4.52 -6.53 -2.78
CA ALA A 72 4.31 -7.91 -3.23
C ALA A 72 5.55 -8.80 -3.02
N MET A 73 6.76 -8.25 -3.13
CA MET A 73 7.99 -8.95 -2.80
C MET A 73 8.11 -9.21 -1.29
N LEU A 74 7.82 -8.20 -0.46
CA LEU A 74 7.86 -8.33 1.00
C LEU A 74 6.81 -9.30 1.53
N ARG A 75 5.64 -9.38 0.88
CA ARG A 75 4.58 -10.36 1.18
C ARG A 75 5.07 -11.81 1.11
N ARG A 76 6.11 -12.10 0.32
CA ARG A 76 6.70 -13.45 0.24
C ARG A 76 7.49 -13.82 1.50
N GLN A 77 7.87 -12.82 2.30
CA GLN A 77 8.58 -12.98 3.56
C GLN A 77 7.59 -13.02 4.72
N SER A 78 6.80 -11.95 4.91
CA SER A 78 5.76 -11.91 5.95
C SER A 78 4.71 -10.81 5.70
N MET A 79 3.56 -10.90 6.38
CA MET A 79 2.59 -9.79 6.44
C MET A 79 3.08 -8.62 7.28
N GLU A 80 3.96 -8.87 8.24
CA GLU A 80 4.57 -7.81 9.06
C GLU A 80 5.51 -6.92 8.25
N ASP A 81 6.24 -7.49 7.30
CA ASP A 81 7.11 -6.70 6.41
C ASP A 81 6.30 -5.80 5.48
N VAL A 82 5.15 -6.27 5.00
CA VAL A 82 4.20 -5.42 4.25
C VAL A 82 3.66 -4.30 5.13
N ASP A 83 3.29 -4.61 6.38
CA ASP A 83 2.78 -3.64 7.33
C ASP A 83 3.78 -2.50 7.60
N ARG A 84 5.02 -2.86 7.94
CA ARG A 84 6.12 -1.94 8.24
C ARG A 84 6.50 -1.11 7.01
N TYR A 85 6.58 -1.75 5.84
CA TYR A 85 6.88 -1.03 4.60
C TYR A 85 5.77 -0.05 4.25
N TYR A 86 4.50 -0.48 4.33
CA TYR A 86 3.37 0.40 4.02
C TYR A 86 3.31 1.60 4.97
N GLU A 87 3.54 1.39 6.28
CA GLU A 87 3.61 2.48 7.25
C GLU A 87 4.72 3.49 6.90
N ALA A 88 5.94 3.01 6.65
CA ALA A 88 7.09 3.85 6.35
C ALA A 88 6.94 4.60 5.01
N ALA A 89 6.57 3.88 3.94
CA ALA A 89 6.38 4.45 2.61
C ALA A 89 5.19 5.42 2.57
N GLY A 90 4.09 5.08 3.23
CA GLY A 90 2.93 5.93 3.35
C GLY A 90 3.24 7.22 4.12
N ARG A 91 3.96 7.16 5.25
CA ARG A 91 4.38 8.35 5.99
C ARG A 91 5.28 9.26 5.15
N ALA A 92 6.28 8.68 4.49
CA ALA A 92 7.18 9.42 3.62
C ALA A 92 6.42 10.17 2.51
N LEU A 93 5.44 9.51 1.87
CA LEU A 93 4.67 10.10 0.79
C LEU A 93 3.65 11.14 1.29
N HIS A 94 2.80 10.78 2.26
CA HIS A 94 1.60 11.53 2.62
C HIS A 94 1.80 12.57 3.73
N GLU A 95 2.76 12.35 4.63
CA GLU A 95 3.02 13.27 5.75
C GLU A 95 4.29 14.09 5.52
N GLU A 96 5.36 13.46 5.03
CA GLU A 96 6.65 14.12 4.81
C GLU A 96 6.76 14.77 3.42
N GLY A 97 5.77 14.55 2.54
CA GLY A 97 5.75 15.11 1.18
C GLY A 97 6.92 14.65 0.31
N ARG A 98 7.61 13.56 0.68
CA ARG A 98 8.68 12.98 -0.13
C ARG A 98 8.03 12.38 -1.35
N LYS A 99 8.03 13.17 -2.43
CA LYS A 99 7.66 12.66 -3.72
C LYS A 99 8.62 11.52 -4.04
N PRO A 100 8.10 10.35 -4.36
CA PRO A 100 8.93 9.33 -4.91
C PRO A 100 9.18 9.94 -6.32
N HIS A 101 10.40 10.44 -6.53
CA HIS A 101 10.90 11.33 -7.59
C HIS A 101 9.89 11.99 -8.56
N SER A 102 9.85 13.33 -8.57
CA SER A 102 9.41 14.09 -9.74
C SER A 102 10.47 14.01 -10.85
N PRO A 103 10.11 13.64 -12.09
CA PRO A 103 10.93 13.96 -13.25
C PRO A 103 10.62 15.41 -13.62
N GLU A 104 11.43 16.37 -13.20
CA GLU A 104 11.52 17.60 -13.98
C GLU A 104 12.81 17.49 -14.80
N GLY A 105 12.64 17.05 -16.06
CA GLY A 105 13.73 16.77 -16.99
C GLY A 105 13.36 15.82 -18.13
N SER A 106 12.22 16.02 -18.80
CA SER A 106 11.95 15.48 -20.14
C SER A 106 11.27 16.55 -20.98
#